data_AF-A0AAN6QSU1-F1
#
_entry.id   AF-A0AAN6QSU1-F1
#
_cell.length_a   1.000
_cell.length_b   1.000
_cell.length_c   1.000
_cell.angle_alpha   90.00
_cell.angle_beta   90.00
_cell.angle_gamma   90.00
#
_symmetry.space_group_name_H-M   'P 1'
#
loop_
_entity.id
_entity.type
_entity.pdbx_description
1 polymer ?
#
loop_
_entity_poly.entity_id
_entity_poly.type
_entity_poly.pdbx_seq_one_letter_code
_entity_poly.pdbx_strand_id
1 'polypeptide(L)'
;MLFDPSSTSLPKRSELPSIEGAPAGAAWFWGKDDELGRLNLLTPARTAAAAKLIKTGEVVNLDLSADLPNPPMYGREPFKHTIKPLGETGNDDLYEMNTQSGSQVGTVYSRLTEYSGLMFR
;
A
#
# COMPACT_ATOMS: atom_id res chain seq x y z
N MET A 1 -24.39 1.29 4.23
CA MET A 1 -23.88 2.47 4.96
C MET A 1 -22.76 3.05 4.13
N LEU A 2 -22.79 4.35 3.81
CA LEU A 2 -21.66 5.05 3.22
C LEU A 2 -20.97 5.83 4.35
N PHE A 3 -19.70 5.54 4.59
CA PHE A 3 -18.95 6.20 5.65
C PHE A 3 -18.46 7.58 5.17
N ASP A 4 -18.61 8.60 6.01
CA ASP A 4 -18.01 9.91 5.74
C ASP A 4 -16.50 9.85 6.00
N PRO A 5 -15.65 10.00 4.96
CA PRO A 5 -14.20 9.94 5.12
C PRO A 5 -13.67 11.00 6.09
N SER A 6 -14.39 12.11 6.30
CA SER A 6 -14.00 13.20 7.19
C SER A 6 -14.39 12.99 8.65
N SER A 7 -15.15 11.94 8.97
CA SER A 7 -15.58 11.68 10.36
C SER A 7 -14.39 11.52 11.30
N THR A 8 -14.41 12.22 12.43
CA THR A 8 -13.39 12.13 13.49
C THR A 8 -13.63 10.95 14.45
N SER A 9 -14.75 10.23 14.29
CA SER A 9 -15.10 9.04 15.08
C SER A 9 -15.36 7.87 14.14
N LEU A 10 -14.48 6.87 14.18
CA LEU A 10 -14.65 5.61 13.46
C LEU A 10 -15.35 4.59 14.36
N PRO A 11 -16.32 3.81 13.85
CA PRO A 11 -16.97 2.75 14.62
C PRO A 11 -15.96 1.67 15.02
N LYS A 12 -16.20 1.00 16.14
CA LYS A 12 -15.44 -0.20 16.50
C LYS A 12 -15.74 -1.30 15.49
N ARG A 13 -14.79 -2.23 15.33
CA ARG A 13 -14.98 -3.40 14.45
C ARG A 13 -16.23 -4.21 14.82
N SER A 14 -16.54 -4.33 16.10
CA SER A 14 -17.73 -5.05 16.61
C SER A 14 -19.05 -4.33 16.34
N GLU A 15 -19.02 -3.04 16.02
CA GLU A 15 -20.19 -2.20 15.75
C GLU A 15 -20.49 -2.13 14.25
N LEU A 16 -19.64 -2.75 13.42
CA LEU A 16 -19.79 -2.76 11.98
C LEU A 16 -20.97 -3.65 11.55
N PRO A 17 -21.84 -3.17 10.64
CA PRO A 17 -22.91 -4.00 10.11
C PRO A 17 -22.35 -5.14 9.28
N SER A 18 -23.09 -6.27 9.24
CA SER A 18 -22.82 -7.31 8.25
C SER A 18 -23.16 -6.79 6.87
N ILE A 19 -22.27 -7.05 5.90
CA ILE A 19 -22.48 -6.72 4.49
C ILE A 19 -22.86 -8.02 3.79
N GLU A 20 -23.99 -8.04 3.10
CA GLU A 20 -24.43 -9.19 2.31
C GLU A 20 -23.36 -9.56 1.26
N GLY A 21 -23.04 -10.86 1.17
CA GLY A 21 -22.00 -11.37 0.27
C GLY A 21 -20.56 -11.14 0.74
N ALA A 22 -20.32 -10.36 1.80
CA ALA A 22 -18.97 -10.12 2.32
C ALA A 22 -18.61 -11.06 3.48
N PRO A 23 -17.31 -11.36 3.69
CA PRO A 23 -16.86 -12.10 4.86
C PRO A 23 -17.22 -11.41 6.18
N ALA A 24 -17.35 -12.20 7.25
CA ALA A 24 -17.67 -11.69 8.58
C ALA A 24 -16.64 -10.62 9.04
N GLY A 25 -17.14 -9.45 9.41
CA GLY A 25 -16.32 -8.32 9.85
C GLY A 25 -15.59 -7.58 8.71
N ALA A 26 -15.99 -7.79 7.45
CA ALA A 26 -15.54 -6.96 6.33
C ALA A 26 -15.90 -5.50 6.57
N ALA A 27 -14.98 -4.61 6.20
CA ALA A 27 -15.09 -3.17 6.46
C ALA A 27 -15.37 -2.33 5.19
N TRP A 28 -16.16 -2.87 4.27
CA TRP A 28 -16.35 -2.35 2.91
C TRP A 28 -17.53 -1.35 2.83
N PHE A 29 -17.44 -0.25 3.60
CA PHE A 29 -18.55 0.71 3.75
C PHE A 29 -18.34 2.02 2.97
N TRP A 30 -17.44 2.03 2.00
CA TRP A 30 -17.11 3.21 1.20
C TRP A 30 -17.94 3.35 -0.08
N GLY A 31 -18.68 2.30 -0.42
CA GLY A 31 -19.46 2.20 -1.66
C GLY A 31 -19.15 0.88 -2.35
N LYS A 32 -20.10 0.42 -3.18
CA LYS A 32 -19.97 -0.86 -3.90
C LYS A 32 -18.86 -0.85 -4.96
N ASP A 33 -18.52 0.34 -5.46
CA ASP A 33 -17.51 0.55 -6.52
C ASP A 33 -16.19 1.11 -5.94
N ASP A 34 -16.01 1.08 -4.60
CA ASP A 34 -14.79 1.57 -3.96
C ASP A 34 -13.64 0.56 -4.08
N GLU A 35 -12.50 1.05 -4.58
CA GLU A 35 -11.26 0.27 -4.69
C GLU A 35 -10.14 0.80 -3.76
N LEU A 36 -10.39 1.88 -3.02
CA LEU A 36 -9.40 2.56 -2.19
C LEU A 36 -9.42 2.08 -0.73
N GLY A 37 -10.57 1.63 -0.25
CA GLY A 37 -10.76 1.18 1.13
C GLY A 37 -10.35 2.25 2.14
N ARG A 38 -9.43 1.92 3.03
CA ARG A 38 -8.99 2.85 4.09
C ARG A 38 -8.18 4.04 3.57
N LEU A 39 -7.71 4.04 2.33
CA LEU A 39 -7.07 5.22 1.74
C LEU A 39 -8.03 6.41 1.64
N ASN A 40 -9.35 6.16 1.61
CA ASN A 40 -10.38 7.21 1.71
C ASN A 40 -10.25 8.06 2.98
N LEU A 41 -9.56 7.58 4.03
CA LEU A 41 -9.28 8.35 5.23
C LEU A 41 -8.20 9.43 5.04
N LEU A 42 -7.47 9.45 3.92
CA LEU A 42 -6.47 10.48 3.63
C LEU A 42 -7.13 11.74 3.04
N THR A 43 -7.96 12.41 3.85
CA THR A 43 -8.70 13.61 3.42
C THR A 43 -7.78 14.84 3.33
N PRO A 44 -8.11 15.85 2.50
CA PRO A 44 -7.34 17.11 2.44
C PRO A 44 -7.14 17.77 3.81
N ALA A 45 -8.16 17.72 4.67
CA ALA A 45 -8.08 18.29 6.02
C ALA A 45 -7.05 17.54 6.90
N ARG A 46 -7.00 16.21 6.84
CA ARG A 46 -6.01 15.41 7.58
C ARG A 46 -4.61 15.60 7.03
N THR A 47 -4.45 15.67 5.71
CA THR A 47 -3.18 15.99 5.06
C THR A 47 -2.66 17.36 5.48
N ALA A 48 -3.51 18.39 5.47
CA ALA A 48 -3.15 19.74 5.93
C ALA A 48 -2.81 19.76 7.44
N ALA A 49 -3.51 18.97 8.26
CA ALA A 49 -3.19 18.85 9.68
C ALA A 49 -1.84 18.16 9.92
N ALA A 50 -1.54 17.09 9.17
CA ALA A 50 -0.25 16.39 9.23
C ALA A 50 0.91 17.30 8.82
N ALA A 51 0.74 18.14 7.79
CA ALA A 51 1.76 19.11 7.37
C ALA A 51 2.16 20.08 8.49
N LYS A 52 1.24 20.44 9.39
CA LYS A 52 1.53 21.32 10.55
C LYS A 52 2.46 20.67 11.58
N LEU A 53 2.67 19.35 11.53
CA LEU A 53 3.60 18.63 12.41
C LEU A 53 5.07 18.87 12.05
N ILE A 54 5.36 19.31 10.83
CA ILE A 54 6.72 19.64 10.40
C ILE A 54 7.16 20.91 11.14
N LYS A 55 8.10 20.79 12.08
CA LYS A 55 8.64 21.91 12.88
C LYS A 55 10.11 22.21 12.62
N THR A 56 10.94 21.17 12.54
CA THR A 56 12.40 21.28 12.42
C THR A 56 12.91 21.06 11.00
N GLY A 57 12.12 20.39 10.15
CA GLY A 57 12.53 20.00 8.80
C GLY A 57 13.45 18.77 8.77
N GLU A 58 13.64 18.08 9.91
CA GLU A 58 14.40 16.84 9.96
C GLU A 58 13.68 15.72 9.19
N VAL A 59 14.46 14.94 8.45
CA VAL A 59 13.96 13.83 7.62
C VAL A 59 14.70 12.56 8.02
N VAL A 60 13.94 11.50 8.26
CA VAL A 60 14.45 10.16 8.56
C VAL A 60 13.97 9.23 7.43
N ASN A 61 14.92 8.58 6.75
CA ASN A 61 14.59 7.58 5.75
C ASN A 61 14.10 6.29 6.43
N LEU A 62 12.95 5.76 5.99
CA LEU A 62 12.37 4.51 6.48
C LEU A 62 12.56 3.34 5.50
N ASP A 63 13.19 3.59 4.35
CA ASP A 63 13.46 2.61 3.32
C ASP A 63 14.74 1.82 3.61
N LEU A 64 14.68 0.52 3.34
CA LEU A 64 15.87 -0.30 3.21
C LEU A 64 16.60 0.05 1.91
N SER A 65 17.91 -0.19 1.87
CA SER A 65 18.64 -0.24 0.60
C SER A 65 17.95 -1.24 -0.35
N ALA A 66 17.92 -0.95 -1.65
CA ALA A 66 17.15 -1.73 -2.63
C ALA A 66 17.60 -3.19 -2.74
N ASP A 67 18.85 -3.48 -2.37
CA ASP A 67 19.42 -4.82 -2.31
C ASP A 67 19.10 -5.56 -1.00
N LEU A 68 18.38 -4.95 -0.05
CA LEU A 68 18.04 -5.53 1.25
C LEU A 68 16.54 -5.83 1.40
N PRO A 69 16.18 -6.93 2.10
CA PRO A 69 17.07 -7.95 2.66
C PRO A 69 17.72 -8.86 1.60
N ASN A 70 18.98 -9.26 1.85
CA ASN A 70 19.73 -10.23 1.06
C ASN A 70 20.26 -11.37 1.96
N PRO A 71 19.85 -12.64 1.75
CA PRO A 71 18.94 -13.10 0.71
C PRO A 71 17.50 -12.60 0.94
N PRO A 72 16.69 -12.45 -0.13
CA PRO A 72 15.29 -12.08 -0.01
C PRO A 72 14.49 -13.07 0.84
N MET A 73 13.50 -12.54 1.55
CA MET A 73 12.62 -13.36 2.37
C MET A 73 11.64 -14.15 1.51
N TYR A 74 11.18 -15.29 2.05
CA TYR A 74 10.14 -16.14 1.44
C TYR A 74 10.48 -16.69 0.05
N GLY A 75 11.76 -16.91 -0.24
CA GLY A 75 12.22 -17.52 -1.49
C GLY A 75 12.04 -16.63 -2.73
N ARG A 76 11.87 -15.31 -2.53
CA ARG A 76 11.71 -14.34 -3.62
C ARG A 76 13.01 -14.13 -4.39
N GLU A 77 12.86 -13.61 -5.60
CA GLU A 77 13.96 -13.22 -6.46
C GLU A 77 14.80 -12.09 -5.83
N PRO A 78 16.14 -12.17 -5.90
CA PRO A 78 17.02 -11.10 -5.44
C PRO A 78 16.91 -9.88 -6.35
N PHE A 79 17.11 -8.71 -5.74
CA PHE A 79 17.32 -7.47 -6.47
C PHE A 79 18.58 -7.59 -7.33
N LYS A 80 18.48 -7.19 -8.61
CA LYS A 80 19.63 -7.06 -9.50
C LYS A 80 19.66 -5.67 -10.09
N HIS A 81 20.83 -5.04 -10.01
CA HIS A 81 21.11 -3.77 -10.65
C HIS A 81 22.18 -3.99 -11.72
N THR A 82 21.88 -3.56 -12.94
CA THR A 82 22.79 -3.62 -14.07
C THR A 82 23.00 -2.23 -14.64
N ILE A 83 24.26 -1.80 -14.72
CA ILE A 83 24.64 -0.59 -15.45
C ILE A 83 24.77 -0.95 -16.93
N LYS A 84 23.99 -0.28 -17.78
CA LYS A 84 24.02 -0.41 -19.23
C LYS A 84 24.70 0.81 -19.86
N PRO A 85 25.94 0.70 -20.33
CA PRO A 85 26.62 1.81 -21.02
C PRO A 85 25.88 2.21 -22.30
N LEU A 86 25.77 3.51 -22.54
CA LEU A 86 25.18 4.09 -23.76
C LEU A 86 26.22 4.63 -24.74
N GLY A 87 27.50 4.36 -24.49
CA GLY A 87 28.64 4.93 -25.21
C GLY A 87 29.65 5.53 -24.22
N GLU A 88 30.42 6.51 -24.65
CA GLU A 88 31.47 7.11 -23.81
C GLU A 88 30.95 8.12 -22.77
N THR A 89 29.71 8.61 -22.93
CA THR A 89 29.22 9.78 -22.19
C THR A 89 28.05 9.49 -21.25
N GLY A 90 27.59 8.24 -21.14
CA GLY A 90 26.43 7.94 -20.32
C GLY A 90 26.21 6.45 -20.04
N ASN A 91 25.42 6.21 -19.00
CA ASN A 91 24.94 4.90 -18.59
C ASN A 91 23.45 4.99 -18.27
N ASP A 92 22.72 3.91 -18.56
CA ASP A 92 21.39 3.63 -18.03
C ASP A 92 21.49 2.64 -16.86
N ASP A 93 20.56 2.73 -15.91
CA ASP A 93 20.38 1.76 -14.84
C ASP A 93 19.21 0.83 -15.15
N LEU A 94 19.44 -0.49 -15.08
CA LEU A 94 18.41 -1.50 -15.19
C LEU A 94 18.21 -2.21 -13.85
N TYR A 95 16.97 -2.34 -13.41
CA TYR A 95 16.60 -3.02 -12.18
C TYR A 95 15.70 -4.23 -12.46
N GLU A 96 16.09 -5.40 -12.00
CA GLU A 96 15.22 -6.57 -11.88
C GLU A 96 14.91 -6.76 -10.40
N MET A 97 13.62 -6.76 -10.04
CA MET A 97 13.22 -6.92 -8.64
C MET A 97 11.83 -7.53 -8.51
N ASN A 98 11.65 -8.29 -7.44
CA ASN A 98 10.32 -8.63 -6.96
C ASN A 98 9.78 -7.45 -6.14
N THR A 99 8.56 -7.00 -6.44
CA THR A 99 7.95 -5.82 -5.79
C THR A 99 7.60 -6.03 -4.32
N GLN A 100 7.85 -7.22 -3.76
CA GLN A 100 7.68 -7.56 -2.35
C GLN A 100 9.03 -7.77 -1.62
N SER A 101 10.17 -7.46 -2.25
CA SER A 101 11.51 -7.80 -1.72
C SER A 101 12.25 -6.68 -0.97
N GLY A 102 11.64 -5.51 -0.72
CA GLY A 102 12.25 -4.41 0.04
C GLY A 102 11.21 -3.66 0.85
N SER A 103 11.45 -2.40 1.24
CA SER A 103 10.41 -1.54 1.80
C SER A 103 9.24 -1.39 0.82
N GLN A 104 8.03 -1.78 1.24
CA GLN A 104 6.90 -1.91 0.32
C GLN A 104 5.54 -1.59 0.96
N VAL A 105 4.57 -1.28 0.10
CA VAL A 105 3.14 -1.29 0.44
C VAL A 105 2.49 -2.49 -0.24
N GLY A 106 1.80 -3.33 0.53
CA GLY A 106 0.98 -4.40 -0.03
C GLY A 106 -0.33 -3.84 -0.59
N THR A 107 -0.66 -4.18 -1.84
CA THR A 107 -1.97 -3.87 -2.41
C THR A 107 -3.02 -4.87 -1.90
N VAL A 108 -4.30 -4.51 -1.95
CA VAL A 108 -5.39 -5.46 -1.65
C VAL A 108 -5.28 -6.74 -2.49
N TYR A 109 -4.82 -6.63 -3.74
CA TYR A 109 -4.64 -7.76 -4.65
C TYR A 109 -3.48 -8.69 -4.30
N SER A 110 -2.47 -8.21 -3.56
CA SER A 110 -1.28 -9.01 -3.19
C SER A 110 -1.57 -10.22 -2.29
N ARG A 111 -2.77 -10.31 -1.68
CA ARG A 111 -3.20 -11.43 -0.82
C ARG A 111 -4.53 -12.06 -1.22
N LEU A 112 -5.20 -11.59 -2.27
CA LEU A 112 -6.57 -12.01 -2.61
C LEU A 112 -6.65 -13.15 -3.63
N THR A 113 -5.55 -13.86 -3.90
CA THR A 113 -5.56 -14.99 -4.84
C THR A 113 -6.45 -16.16 -4.41
N GLU A 114 -6.86 -16.25 -3.14
CA GLU A 114 -7.80 -17.28 -2.65
C GLU A 114 -9.28 -16.87 -2.67
N TYR A 115 -9.61 -15.59 -2.93
CA TYR A 115 -11.00 -15.11 -2.99
C TYR A 115 -11.42 -14.65 -4.39
N SER A 116 -10.57 -14.85 -5.40
CA SER A 116 -10.81 -14.49 -6.80
C SER A 116 -12.07 -15.12 -7.41
N GLY A 117 -12.58 -16.21 -6.82
CA GLY A 117 -13.87 -16.82 -7.22
C GLY A 117 -15.13 -16.08 -6.74
N LEU A 118 -15.02 -15.13 -5.80
CA LEU A 118 -16.14 -14.39 -5.21
C LEU A 118 -16.21 -12.92 -5.66
N MET A 119 -15.23 -12.43 -6.43
CA MET A 119 -15.20 -11.06 -6.95
C MET A 119 -15.73 -10.94 -8.39
N PHE A 120 -15.98 -12.06 -9.08
CA PHE A 120 -16.42 -12.06 -10.49
C PHE A 120 -17.69 -12.89 -10.79
N ARG A 121 -18.52 -13.18 -9.78
CA ARG A 121 -19.90 -13.64 -10.00
C ARG A 121 -20.85 -13.06 -8.97
#